data_AF-A0A9X1D8Y3-F1
#
_entry.id   AF-A0A9X1D8Y3-F1
#
_cell.length_a   1.000
_cell.length_b   1.000
_cell.length_c   1.000
_cell.angle_alpha   90.00
_cell.angle_beta   90.00
_cell.angle_gamma   90.00
#
_symmetry.space_group_name_H-M   'P 1'
#
loop_
_entity.id
_entity.type
_entity.pdbx_description
1 polymer ?
#
loop_
_entity_poly.entity_id
_entity_poly.type
_entity_poly.pdbx_seq_one_letter_code
_entity_poly.pdbx_strand_id
1 'polypeptide(L)'
;MADTTPTGPIELGAQMDYAEHEKTYSTFISLSKYGTLGCVALMIAMAFGFFTPAGFFSGVVLFLVICGVGGYLLRDVPTHIR
;
A
#
# COMPACT_ATOMS: atom_id res chain seq x y z
N MET A 1 0.01 41.07 4.02
CA MET A 1 -1.35 41.42 3.58
C MET A 1 -2.10 40.15 3.26
N ALA A 2 -2.82 39.58 4.24
CA ALA A 2 -3.77 38.48 4.04
C ALA A 2 -4.74 38.41 5.24
N ASP A 3 -5.34 39.55 5.62
CA ASP A 3 -6.34 39.63 6.70
C ASP A 3 -7.75 39.85 6.14
N THR A 4 -8.06 39.26 4.99
CA THR A 4 -9.42 39.23 4.43
C THR A 4 -10.02 37.85 4.66
N THR A 5 -10.44 37.58 5.89
CA THR A 5 -11.32 36.44 6.17
C THR A 5 -12.69 36.77 5.55
N PRO A 6 -13.22 35.96 4.61
CA PRO A 6 -14.52 36.25 4.01
C PRO A 6 -15.63 36.12 5.07
N THR A 7 -16.28 37.22 5.44
CA THR A 7 -17.44 37.24 6.38
C THR A 7 -18.76 36.88 5.67
N GLY A 8 -18.71 36.09 4.60
CA GLY A 8 -19.90 35.62 3.88
C GLY A 8 -20.69 34.60 4.70
N PRO A 9 -21.94 34.29 4.30
CA PRO A 9 -22.66 33.12 4.81
C PRO A 9 -21.74 31.90 4.76
N ILE A 10 -21.87 30.98 5.71
CA ILE A 10 -21.04 29.77 5.74
C ILE A 10 -21.25 29.02 4.43
N GLU A 11 -20.35 29.23 3.47
CA GLU A 11 -20.36 28.57 2.17
C GLU A 11 -19.97 27.12 2.45
N LEU A 12 -20.93 26.30 2.87
CA LEU A 12 -20.71 24.90 3.25
C LEU A 12 -20.23 24.03 2.07
N GLY A 13 -19.97 24.65 0.91
CA GLY A 13 -19.68 24.01 -0.34
C GLY A 13 -20.89 23.26 -0.88
N ALA A 14 -20.94 23.06 -2.19
CA ALA A 14 -21.79 22.02 -2.73
C ALA A 14 -21.30 20.65 -2.23
N GLN A 15 -22.19 19.65 -2.13
CA GLN A 15 -21.78 18.28 -1.83
C GLN A 15 -20.76 17.82 -2.88
N MET A 16 -19.55 17.50 -2.43
CA MET A 16 -18.47 17.05 -3.31
C MET A 16 -18.72 15.60 -3.74
N ASP A 17 -18.52 15.30 -5.02
CA ASP A 17 -18.63 13.94 -5.55
C ASP A 17 -17.38 13.14 -5.21
N TYR A 18 -17.51 12.23 -4.25
CA TYR A 18 -16.39 11.41 -3.76
C TYR A 18 -16.19 10.10 -4.52
N ALA A 19 -17.02 9.76 -5.50
CA ALA A 19 -17.00 8.43 -6.11
C ALA A 19 -15.62 8.10 -6.76
N GLU A 20 -15.04 9.03 -7.50
CA GLU A 20 -13.73 8.82 -8.15
C GLU A 20 -12.55 9.03 -7.17
N HIS A 21 -12.71 9.85 -6.15
CA HIS A 21 -11.72 10.02 -5.07
C HIS A 21 -11.52 8.70 -4.31
N GLU A 22 -12.62 8.07 -3.90
CA GLU A 22 -12.61 6.83 -3.13
C GLU A 22 -12.01 5.66 -3.96
N LYS A 23 -12.35 5.60 -5.24
CA LYS A 23 -11.80 4.61 -6.18
C LYS A 23 -10.29 4.75 -6.39
N THR A 24 -9.80 5.98 -6.53
CA THR A 24 -8.36 6.23 -6.69
C THR A 24 -7.62 5.90 -5.41
N TYR A 25 -8.18 6.29 -4.27
CA TYR A 25 -7.58 6.04 -2.96
C TYR A 25 -7.53 4.54 -2.62
N SER A 26 -8.61 3.78 -2.87
CA SER A 26 -8.62 2.32 -2.68
C SER A 26 -7.58 1.61 -3.58
N THR A 27 -7.37 2.12 -4.79
CA THR A 27 -6.33 1.62 -5.70
C THR A 27 -4.93 1.93 -5.15
N PHE A 28 -4.70 3.16 -4.67
CA PHE A 28 -3.44 3.56 -4.05
C PHE A 28 -3.11 2.66 -2.84
N ILE A 29 -4.08 2.44 -1.94
CA ILE A 29 -3.91 1.58 -0.77
C ILE A 29 -3.57 0.14 -1.18
N SER A 30 -4.26 -0.40 -2.18
CA SER A 30 -3.97 -1.73 -2.70
C SER A 30 -2.55 -1.81 -3.27
N LEU A 31 -2.14 -0.81 -4.05
CA LEU A 31 -0.79 -0.74 -4.63
C LEU A 31 0.29 -0.62 -3.55
N SER A 32 0.11 0.26 -2.56
CA SER A 32 1.05 0.41 -1.45
C SER A 32 1.17 -0.88 -0.64
N LYS A 33 0.04 -1.56 -0.38
CA LYS A 33 0.00 -2.81 0.39
C LYS A 33 0.80 -3.92 -0.29
N TYR A 34 0.55 -4.19 -1.57
CA TYR A 34 1.27 -5.24 -2.29
C TYR A 34 2.68 -4.82 -2.73
N GLY A 35 2.89 -3.53 -3.01
CA GLY A 35 4.19 -2.97 -3.36
C GLY A 35 5.20 -3.05 -2.22
N THR A 36 4.78 -2.66 -1.01
CA THR A 36 5.63 -2.77 0.20
C THR A 36 5.97 -4.22 0.53
N LEU A 37 5.00 -5.15 0.42
CA LEU A 37 5.27 -6.59 0.55
C LEU A 37 6.37 -7.04 -0.42
N GLY A 38 6.25 -6.67 -1.71
CA GLY A 38 7.23 -7.03 -2.73
C GLY A 38 8.64 -6.51 -2.42
N CYS A 39 8.76 -5.25 -2.00
CA CYS A 39 10.04 -4.66 -1.60
C CYS A 39 10.69 -5.42 -0.43
N VAL A 40 9.92 -5.69 0.62
CA VAL A 40 10.42 -6.41 1.81
C VAL A 40 10.77 -7.86 1.47
N ALA A 41 9.92 -8.56 0.72
CA ALA A 41 10.16 -9.93 0.29
C ALA A 41 11.45 -10.05 -0.54
N LEU A 42 11.68 -9.11 -1.45
CA LEU A 42 12.90 -9.03 -2.26
C LEU A 42 14.13 -8.85 -1.37
N MET A 43 14.10 -7.89 -0.43
CA MET A 43 15.23 -7.65 0.48
C MET A 43 15.56 -8.88 1.32
N ILE A 44 14.55 -9.57 1.86
CA ILE A 44 14.74 -10.80 2.65
C ILE A 44 15.30 -11.93 1.79
N ALA A 45 14.77 -12.11 0.57
CA ALA A 45 15.23 -13.14 -0.35
C ALA A 45 16.69 -12.93 -0.79
N MET A 46 17.08 -11.69 -1.07
CA MET A 46 18.47 -11.35 -1.36
C MET A 46 19.35 -11.60 -0.13
N ALA A 47 18.92 -11.17 1.06
CA ALA A 47 19.69 -11.41 2.27
C ALA A 47 19.94 -12.90 2.49
N PHE A 48 18.90 -13.73 2.35
CA PHE A 48 19.02 -15.18 2.49
C PHE A 48 19.88 -15.81 1.38
N GLY A 49 19.66 -15.44 0.13
CA GLY A 49 20.35 -16.02 -1.03
C GLY A 49 21.84 -15.68 -1.12
N PHE A 50 22.27 -14.54 -0.56
CA PHE A 50 23.67 -14.10 -0.59
C PHE A 50 24.44 -14.35 0.72
N PHE A 51 23.80 -14.26 1.88
CA PHE A 51 24.49 -14.37 3.18
C PHE A 51 24.38 -15.76 3.84
N THR A 52 23.70 -16.72 3.22
CA THR A 52 23.61 -18.10 3.73
C THR A 52 24.16 -19.12 2.71
N PRO A 53 24.51 -20.34 3.13
CA PRO A 53 24.96 -21.41 2.21
C PRO A 53 23.89 -21.88 1.22
N ALA A 54 22.64 -21.42 1.35
CA ALA A 54 21.50 -21.92 0.58
C ALA A 54 21.47 -21.39 -0.88
N GLY A 55 22.16 -20.30 -1.19
CA GLY A 55 22.38 -19.80 -2.56
C GLY A 55 21.12 -19.25 -3.27
N PHE A 56 21.27 -18.86 -4.55
CA PHE A 56 20.25 -18.13 -5.32
C PHE A 56 18.88 -18.83 -5.41
N PHE A 57 18.86 -20.13 -5.73
CA PHE A 57 17.60 -20.87 -5.91
C PHE A 57 16.77 -20.91 -4.63
N SER A 58 17.42 -21.07 -3.48
CA SER A 58 16.72 -21.05 -2.19
C SER A 58 16.12 -19.66 -1.88
N GLY A 59 16.82 -18.57 -2.27
CA GLY A 59 16.32 -17.20 -2.16
C GLY A 59 15.09 -16.96 -3.05
N VAL A 60 15.09 -17.49 -4.28
CA VAL A 60 13.92 -17.40 -5.18
C VAL A 60 12.71 -18.15 -4.62
N VAL A 61 12.93 -19.36 -4.09
CA VAL A 61 11.85 -20.11 -3.43
C VAL A 61 11.33 -19.34 -2.22
N LEU A 62 12.21 -18.80 -1.38
CA LEU A 62 11.83 -17.98 -0.23
C LEU A 62 11.04 -16.73 -0.64
N PHE A 63 11.46 -16.05 -1.70
CA PHE A 63 10.72 -14.91 -2.26
C PHE A 63 9.28 -15.29 -2.64
N LEU A 64 9.09 -16.39 -3.36
CA LEU A 64 7.78 -16.87 -3.77
C LEU A 64 6.92 -17.26 -2.56
N VAL A 65 7.52 -17.89 -1.55
CA VAL A 65 6.82 -18.25 -0.31
C VAL A 65 6.37 -16.99 0.44
N ILE A 66 7.25 -15.99 0.61
CA ILE A 66 6.90 -14.74 1.31
C ILE A 66 5.82 -13.99 0.53
N CYS A 67 5.92 -13.88 -0.81
CA CYS A 67 4.91 -13.24 -1.63
C CYS A 67 3.56 -13.97 -1.57
N GLY A 68 3.57 -15.31 -1.62
CA GLY A 68 2.35 -16.12 -1.55
C GLY A 68 1.67 -16.04 -0.18
N VAL A 69 2.42 -16.30 0.89
CA VAL A 69 1.90 -16.27 2.26
C VAL A 69 1.56 -14.85 2.68
N GLY A 70 2.45 -13.88 2.47
CA GLY A 70 2.22 -12.48 2.79
C GLY A 70 1.06 -11.89 1.99
N GLY A 71 0.94 -12.25 0.70
CA GLY A 71 -0.20 -11.86 -0.13
C GLY A 71 -1.53 -12.43 0.37
N TYR A 72 -1.54 -13.70 0.78
CA TYR A 72 -2.70 -14.33 1.40
C TYR A 72 -3.10 -13.64 2.71
N LEU A 73 -2.13 -13.37 3.60
CA LEU A 73 -2.41 -12.68 4.87
C LEU A 73 -2.91 -11.24 4.66
N LEU A 74 -2.36 -10.50 3.68
CA LEU A 74 -2.76 -9.13 3.38
C LEU A 74 -4.14 -9.03 2.73
N ARG A 75 -4.65 -10.11 2.13
CA ARG A 75 -6.02 -10.18 1.61
C ARG A 75 -7.06 -9.99 2.72
N ASP A 76 -6.81 -10.58 3.88
CA ASP A 76 -7.79 -10.62 4.98
C ASP A 76 -7.74 -9.37 5.87
N VAL A 77 -6.74 -8.49 5.67
CA VAL A 77 -6.63 -7.24 6.42
C VAL A 77 -7.74 -6.26 6.00
N PRO A 78 -8.66 -5.89 6.92
CA PRO A 78 -9.76 -4.99 6.60
C PRO A 78 -9.24 -3.57 6.36
N THR A 79 -9.33 -3.13 5.11
CA THR A 79 -9.18 -1.73 4.72
C THR A 79 -10.53 -1.05 4.92
N HIS A 80 -10.77 -0.54 6.13
CA HIS A 80 -11.99 0.13 6.57
C HIS A 80 -12.13 1.51 5.92
N ILE A 81 -12.19 1.56 4.60
CA ILE A 81 -12.49 2.77 3.84
C ILE A 81 -13.81 2.46 3.13
N ARG A 82 -14.89 2.91 3.76
CA ARG A 82 -16.25 2.76 3.28
C ARG A 82 -17.03 4.00 3.67
#